data_AF-A0A1C6DF12-F1
#
_entry.id   AF-A0A1C6DF12-F1
#
_cell.length_a   1.000
_cell.length_b   1.000
_cell.length_c   1.000
_cell.angle_alpha   90.00
_cell.angle_beta   90.00
_cell.angle_gamma   90.00
#
_symmetry.space_group_name_H-M   'P 1'
#
loop_
_entity.id
_entity.type
_entity.pdbx_description
1 polymer ?
#
loop_
_entity_poly.entity_id
_entity_poly.type
_entity_poly.pdbx_seq_one_letter_code
_entity_poly.pdbx_strand_id
1 'polypeptide(L)'
;MASVSGTHLPQAGQTANGNGALSALDALNAFLGTVQSGAVVTAVTDLYLCYELQSTTATPMALVPAWCVSTDTADYYVSCYTGAVSSG
;
A
#
# COMPACT_ATOMS: atom_id res chain seq x y z
N MET A 1 -1.97 3.64 34.69
CA MET A 1 -0.96 2.82 34.01
C MET A 1 -1.13 3.00 32.52
N ALA A 2 -0.28 3.80 31.87
CA ALA A 2 -0.31 3.95 30.42
C ALA A 2 0.49 2.79 29.82
N SER A 3 -0.20 1.78 29.26
CA SER A 3 0.44 0.75 28.46
C SER A 3 0.65 1.30 27.07
N VAL A 4 1.91 1.51 26.67
CA VAL A 4 2.27 1.81 25.29
C VAL A 4 2.35 0.48 24.54
N SER A 5 1.37 0.23 23.67
CA SER A 5 1.47 -0.83 22.67
C SER A 5 2.21 -0.28 21.47
N GLY A 6 3.37 -0.84 21.15
CA GLY A 6 4.16 -0.47 19.99
C GLY A 6 4.94 -1.68 19.50
N THR A 7 4.88 -1.93 18.21
CA THR A 7 5.65 -3.00 17.56
C THR A 7 6.96 -2.39 17.04
N HIS A 8 8.10 -2.85 17.57
CA HIS A 8 9.41 -2.38 17.14
C HIS A 8 9.72 -2.93 15.75
N LEU A 9 9.62 -2.08 14.73
CA LEU A 9 10.02 -2.42 13.38
C LEU A 9 11.56 -2.44 13.30
N PRO A 10 12.17 -3.46 12.68
CA PRO A 10 13.62 -3.49 12.50
C PRO A 10 14.09 -2.26 11.73
N GLN A 11 15.19 -1.66 12.20
CA GLN A 11 15.75 -0.40 11.68
C GLN A 11 16.09 -0.45 10.19
N ALA A 12 16.34 -1.65 9.65
CA ALA A 12 16.46 -1.88 8.22
C ALA A 12 15.07 -2.07 7.62
N GLY A 13 14.46 -0.97 7.15
CA GLY A 13 13.44 -1.08 6.12
C GLY A 13 14.00 -1.88 4.94
N GLN A 14 13.14 -2.62 4.23
CA GLN A 14 13.61 -3.28 3.00
C GLN A 14 14.24 -2.22 2.11
N THR A 15 15.46 -2.50 1.63
CA THR A 15 16.12 -1.63 0.64
C THR A 15 15.14 -1.44 -0.48
N ALA A 16 14.68 -0.19 -0.66
CA ALA A 16 13.85 0.14 -1.80
C ALA A 16 14.66 -0.25 -3.03
N ASN A 17 14.24 -1.32 -3.72
CA ASN A 17 14.88 -1.71 -4.96
C ASN A 17 14.61 -0.54 -5.91
N GLY A 18 15.62 0.33 -6.07
CA GLY A 18 15.52 1.62 -6.78
C GLY A 18 15.24 1.50 -8.27
N ASN A 19 14.84 0.32 -8.75
CA ASN A 19 14.41 0.07 -10.11
C ASN A 19 12.89 0.10 -10.17
N GLY A 20 12.32 1.27 -10.51
CA GLY A 20 10.98 1.36 -11.07
C GLY A 20 9.83 1.26 -10.07
N ALA A 21 9.90 2.00 -8.95
CA ALA A 21 8.70 2.22 -8.14
C ALA A 21 7.65 2.94 -8.99
N LEU A 22 6.42 2.39 -9.02
CA LEU A 22 5.28 2.95 -9.73
C LEU A 22 5.04 4.39 -9.30
N SER A 23 4.80 5.26 -10.29
CA SER A 23 4.38 6.62 -10.02
C SER A 23 2.97 6.65 -9.42
N ALA A 24 2.60 7.75 -8.78
CA ALA A 24 1.22 7.95 -8.29
C ALA A 24 0.19 7.74 -9.40
N LEU A 25 0.52 8.18 -10.62
CA LEU A 25 -0.35 8.04 -11.79
C LEU A 25 -0.50 6.58 -12.22
N ASP A 26 0.59 5.83 -12.28
CA ASP A 26 0.53 4.41 -12.67
C ASP A 26 -0.20 3.58 -11.61
N ALA A 27 0.00 3.90 -10.33
CA ALA A 27 -0.73 3.27 -9.23
C ALA A 27 -2.24 3.55 -9.31
N LEU A 28 -2.61 4.81 -9.57
CA LEU A 28 -4.00 5.17 -9.80
C LEU A 28 -4.59 4.46 -11.02
N ASN A 29 -3.82 4.32 -12.10
CA ASN A 29 -4.26 3.59 -13.30
C ASN A 29 -4.50 2.09 -13.01
N ALA A 30 -3.61 1.46 -12.24
CA ALA A 30 -3.78 0.07 -11.79
C ALA A 30 -5.03 -0.11 -10.90
N PHE A 31 -5.25 0.84 -10.00
CA PHE A 31 -6.46 0.92 -9.17
C PHE A 31 -7.72 1.06 -10.05
N LEU A 32 -7.74 2.00 -10.98
CA LEU A 32 -8.86 2.24 -11.90
C LEU A 32 -9.19 0.99 -12.74
N GLY A 33 -8.16 0.26 -13.20
CA GLY A 33 -8.35 -1.01 -13.91
C GLY A 33 -9.00 -2.10 -13.06
N THR A 34 -8.73 -2.10 -11.74
CA THR A 34 -9.29 -3.07 -10.79
C THR A 34 -10.74 -2.72 -10.43
N VAL A 35 -11.03 -1.45 -10.13
CA VAL A 35 -12.39 -1.03 -9.72
C VAL A 35 -13.41 -1.14 -10.84
N GLN A 36 -13.01 -0.93 -12.10
CA GLN A 36 -13.87 -1.15 -13.27
C GLN A 36 -14.42 -2.59 -13.35
N SER A 37 -13.73 -3.55 -12.75
CA SER A 37 -14.13 -4.95 -12.77
C SER A 37 -15.11 -5.35 -11.65
N GLY A 38 -15.37 -4.50 -10.65
CA GLY A 38 -16.29 -4.90 -9.57
C GLY A 38 -16.39 -4.02 -8.33
N ALA A 39 -15.66 -2.91 -8.23
CA ALA A 39 -15.79 -2.01 -7.07
C ALA A 39 -16.59 -0.76 -7.45
N VAL A 40 -17.59 -0.42 -6.62
CA VAL A 40 -18.35 0.82 -6.72
C VAL A 40 -17.57 1.90 -5.98
N VAL A 41 -16.68 2.58 -6.69
CA VAL A 41 -15.98 3.77 -6.18
C VAL A 41 -16.53 4.98 -6.91
N THR A 42 -17.03 5.97 -6.17
CA THR A 42 -17.59 7.19 -6.79
C THR A 42 -16.59 8.34 -6.79
N ALA A 43 -15.67 8.39 -5.82
CA ALA A 43 -14.59 9.36 -5.79
C ALA A 43 -13.35 8.85 -5.07
N VAL A 44 -12.18 9.16 -5.63
CA VAL A 44 -10.89 9.06 -4.91
C VAL A 44 -10.74 10.32 -4.08
N THR A 45 -10.65 10.18 -2.76
CA THR A 45 -10.53 11.29 -1.81
C THR A 45 -9.07 11.70 -1.63
N ASP A 46 -8.17 10.72 -1.53
CA ASP A 46 -6.75 10.95 -1.28
C ASP A 46 -5.88 9.87 -1.95
N LEU A 47 -4.65 10.27 -2.30
CA LEU A 47 -3.63 9.37 -2.83
C LEU A 47 -2.27 9.74 -2.25
N TYR A 48 -1.68 8.84 -1.48
CA TYR A 48 -0.39 9.08 -0.84
C TYR A 48 0.46 7.81 -0.71
N LEU A 49 1.76 8.02 -0.58
CA LEU A 49 2.72 6.94 -0.32
C LEU A 49 2.60 6.48 1.14
N CYS A 50 2.43 5.18 1.32
CA CYS A 50 2.38 4.51 2.60
C CYS A 50 3.33 3.30 2.60
N TYR A 51 3.48 2.66 3.76
CA TYR A 51 4.19 1.40 3.86
C TYR A 51 3.26 0.36 4.47
N GLU A 52 3.09 -0.76 3.78
CA GLU A 52 2.39 -1.90 4.33
C GLU A 52 3.38 -2.84 5.03
N LEU A 53 2.94 -3.37 6.17
CA LEU A 53 3.69 -4.38 6.90
C LEU A 53 3.40 -5.76 6.30
N GLN A 54 4.31 -6.25 5.46
CA GLN A 54 4.32 -7.66 5.09
C GLN A 54 5.06 -8.46 6.15
N SER A 55 4.33 -9.30 6.87
CA SER A 55 4.92 -10.37 7.68
C SER A 55 4.76 -11.69 6.94
N THR A 56 5.83 -12.14 6.30
CA THR A 56 5.87 -13.48 5.69
C THR A 56 6.83 -14.39 6.45
N THR A 57 6.68 -15.70 6.29
CA THR A 57 7.58 -16.70 6.92
C THR A 57 9.04 -16.51 6.51
N ALA A 58 9.30 -15.95 5.33
CA ALA A 58 10.65 -15.69 4.80
C ALA A 58 11.19 -14.30 5.19
N THR A 59 10.31 -13.32 5.40
CA THR A 59 10.64 -11.96 5.82
C THR A 59 9.74 -11.53 6.98
N PRO A 60 10.14 -11.81 8.23
CA PRO A 60 9.40 -11.30 9.37
C PRO A 60 9.49 -9.77 9.39
N MET A 61 8.33 -9.11 9.42
CA MET A 61 8.20 -7.66 9.68
C MET A 61 8.88 -6.76 8.63
N ALA A 62 8.56 -6.97 7.36
CA ALA A 62 9.03 -6.12 6.27
C ALA A 62 8.04 -4.97 5.98
N LEU A 63 8.54 -3.74 5.94
CA LEU A 63 7.81 -2.62 5.37
C LEU A 63 8.04 -2.55 3.87
N VAL A 64 6.95 -2.57 3.12
CA VAL A 64 6.96 -2.48 1.65
C VAL A 64 6.24 -1.20 1.25
N PRO A 65 6.85 -0.33 0.43
CA PRO A 65 6.17 0.86 -0.07
C PRO A 65 4.95 0.47 -0.92
N ALA A 66 3.84 1.12 -0.63
CA ALA A 66 2.57 0.99 -1.34
C ALA A 66 1.91 2.38 -1.49
N TRP A 67 1.08 2.54 -2.50
CA TRP A 67 0.21 3.69 -2.65
C TRP A 67 -1.11 3.42 -1.95
N CYS A 68 -1.45 4.25 -0.96
CA CYS A 68 -2.77 4.24 -0.33
C CYS A 68 -3.68 5.14 -1.16
N VAL A 69 -4.71 4.54 -1.75
CA VAL A 69 -5.80 5.21 -2.47
C VAL A 69 -6.99 5.21 -1.53
N SER A 70 -7.28 6.34 -0.92
CA SER A 70 -8.49 6.49 -0.12
C SER A 70 -9.65 6.85 -1.04
N THR A 71 -10.78 6.20 -0.82
CA THR A 71 -11.99 6.43 -1.60
C THR A 71 -13.17 6.66 -0.67
N ASP A 72 -14.29 7.09 -1.24
CA ASP A 72 -15.55 7.21 -0.51
C ASP A 72 -16.08 5.88 0.04
N THR A 73 -15.64 4.75 -0.52
CA THR A 73 -16.15 3.42 -0.18
C THR A 73 -15.20 2.61 0.71
N ALA A 74 -13.91 2.61 0.38
CA ALA A 74 -12.87 1.86 1.09
C ALA A 74 -11.46 2.39 0.77
N ASP A 75 -10.48 2.01 1.58
CA ASP A 75 -9.07 2.27 1.27
C ASP A 75 -8.49 1.10 0.47
N TYR A 76 -7.70 1.43 -0.55
CA TYR A 76 -7.03 0.47 -1.40
C TYR A 76 -5.52 0.69 -1.36
N TYR A 77 -4.78 -0.40 -1.37
CA TYR A 77 -3.32 -0.41 -1.33
C TYR A 77 -2.78 -0.97 -2.64
N VAL A 78 -1.98 -0.17 -3.34
CA VAL A 78 -1.33 -0.56 -4.59
C VAL A 78 0.16 -0.73 -4.35
N SER A 79 0.69 -1.93 -4.53
CA SER A 79 2.12 -2.17 -4.34
C SER A 79 2.95 -1.33 -5.32
N CYS A 80 3.92 -0.57 -4.81
CA CYS A 80 4.79 0.25 -5.65
C CYS A 80 5.68 -0.57 -6.59
N TYR A 81 5.84 -1.88 -6.36
CA TYR A 81 6.70 -2.74 -7.17
C TYR A 81 5.94 -3.55 -8.22
N THR A 82 4.76 -4.05 -7.87
CA THR A 82 4.01 -4.97 -8.74
C THR A 82 2.77 -4.34 -9.35
N GLY A 83 2.28 -3.24 -8.80
CA GLY A 83 0.99 -2.65 -9.17
C GLY A 83 -0.21 -3.51 -8.73
N ALA A 84 0.03 -4.53 -7.89
CA ALA A 84 -1.04 -5.33 -7.32
C ALA A 84 -1.88 -4.46 -6.37
N VAL A 85 -3.19 -4.48 -6.59
CA VAL A 85 -4.18 -3.74 -5.78
C VAL A 85 -4.78 -4.69 -4.76
N SER A 86 -4.84 -4.28 -3.49
CA SER A 86 -5.60 -4.93 -2.42
C SER A 86 -6.53 -3.94 -1.76
N SER A 87 -7.68 -4.41 -1.29
CA SER A 87 -8.59 -3.64 -0.44
C SER A 87 -8.25 -3.89 1.04
N GLY A 88 -8.27 -2.83 1.84
CA GLY A 88 -8.18 -2.92 3.30
C GLY A 88 -9.41 -3.53 3.97
#